data_AF-A0A1Q6KIW6-F1
#
_entry.id   AF-A0A1Q6KIW6-F1
#
_cell.length_a   1.000
_cell.length_b   1.000
_cell.length_c   1.000
_cell.angle_alpha   90.00
_cell.angle_beta   90.00
_cell.angle_gamma   90.00
#
_symmetry.space_group_name_H-M   'P 1'
#
loop_
_entity.id
_entity.type
_entity.pdbx_description
1 polymer ?
#
loop_
_entity_poly.entity_id
_entity_poly.type
_entity_poly.pdbx_seq_one_letter_code
_entity_poly.pdbx_strand_id
1 'polypeptide(L)' 'MIKALDGQLFATVDESIFALEKISEVQSKSENFDDIEEVKERKIYIPRMIHPWKGKSFEEFVKKQEHRLEDVA' A
#
# COMPACT_ATOMS: atom_id res chain seq x y z
N MET A 1 -8.71 15.59 -28.73
CA MET A 1 -8.31 14.48 -27.86
C MET A 1 -7.29 13.65 -28.62
N ILE A 2 -6.10 13.48 -28.06
CA ILE A 2 -5.01 12.70 -28.64
C ILE A 2 -4.96 11.37 -27.87
N LYS A 3 -4.84 10.25 -28.59
CA LYS A 3 -4.67 8.93 -27.98
C LYS A 3 -3.33 8.36 -28.45
N ALA A 4 -2.44 8.06 -27.53
CA ALA A 4 -1.15 7.47 -27.83
C ALA A 4 -1.27 5.94 -28.02
N LEU A 5 -0.26 5.32 -28.63
CA LEU A 5 -0.24 3.88 -28.91
C LEU A 5 -0.21 3.02 -27.63
N ASP A 6 0.32 3.56 -26.55
CA ASP A 6 0.31 2.99 -25.20
C ASP A 6 -1.06 3.13 -24.49
N GLY A 7 -2.04 3.77 -25.13
CA GLY A 7 -3.38 3.97 -24.59
C GLY A 7 -3.56 5.20 -23.72
N GLN A 8 -2.52 6.01 -23.52
CA GLN A 8 -2.62 7.28 -22.77
C GLN A 8 -3.45 8.31 -23.53
N LEU A 9 -4.18 9.14 -22.79
CA LEU A 9 -5.07 10.17 -23.31
C LEU A 9 -4.48 11.55 -23.03
N PHE A 10 -4.49 12.41 -24.04
CA PHE A 10 -3.99 13.79 -23.92
C PHE A 10 -4.98 14.80 -24.52
N ALA A 11 -4.97 16.01 -23.98
CA ALA A 11 -5.67 17.17 -24.51
C ALA A 11 -4.71 18.34 -24.69
N THR A 12 -4.96 19.14 -25.72
CA THR A 12 -4.25 20.39 -25.99
C THR A 12 -5.19 21.55 -25.67
N VAL A 13 -4.77 22.46 -24.80
CA VAL A 13 -5.45 23.74 -24.58
C VAL A 13 -4.41 24.83 -24.84
N ASP A 14 -4.70 25.68 -25.82
CA ASP A 14 -3.77 26.66 -26.38
C ASP A 14 -2.43 26.01 -26.79
N GLU A 15 -1.33 26.36 -26.12
CA GLU A 15 0.02 25.84 -26.39
C GLU A 15 0.46 24.74 -25.38
N SER A 16 -0.43 24.33 -24.48
CA SER A 16 -0.12 23.38 -23.41
C SER A 16 -0.74 22.00 -23.65
N ILE A 17 0.02 20.96 -23.34
CA ILE A 17 -0.41 19.56 -23.41
C ILE A 17 -0.70 19.05 -21.99
N PHE A 18 -1.88 18.47 -21.80
CA PHE A 18 -2.34 17.91 -20.53
C PHE A 18 -2.58 16.40 -20.68
N ALA A 19 -2.15 15.63 -19.67
CA ALA A 19 -2.51 14.23 -19.55
C ALA A 19 -3.94 14.12 -18.98
N LEU A 20 -4.75 13.24 -19.57
CA LEU A 20 -6.11 12.99 -19.14
C LEU A 20 -6.20 11.64 -18.43
N GLU A 21 -6.77 11.67 -17.23
CA GLU A 21 -7.14 10.47 -16.48
C GLU A 21 -8.61 10.15 -16.72
N LYS A 22 -8.92 8.89 -17.04
CA LYS A 22 -10.31 8.44 -17.21
C LYS A 22 -10.91 8.13 -15.84
N ILE A 23 -11.85 8.96 -15.42
CA ILE A 23 -12.68 8.72 -14.23
C ILE A 23 -13.82 7.77 -14.61
N SER A 24 -14.24 6.89 -13.69
CA SER A 24 -15.41 6.02 -13.90
C SER A 24 -16.70 6.85 -13.93
N GLU A 25 -17.64 6.48 -14.80
CA GLU A 25 -18.93 7.18 -14.91
C GLU A 25 -19.77 7.06 -13.63
N VAL A 26 -19.61 5.94 -12.93
CA VAL A 26 -20.25 5.66 -11.65
C VAL A 26 -19.17 5.45 -10.60
N GLN A 27 -19.26 6.20 -9.51
CA GLN A 27 -18.49 5.97 -8.30
C GLN A 27 -19.33 5.08 -7.38
N SER A 28 -18.75 4.01 -6.84
CA SER A 28 -19.47 3.09 -5.95
C SER A 28 -19.85 3.70 -4.61
N LYS A 29 -19.12 4.75 -4.19
CA LYS A 29 -19.40 5.55 -3.01
C LYS A 29 -19.20 7.01 -3.36
N SER A 30 -20.16 7.85 -2.97
CA SER A 30 -20.07 9.29 -3.06
C SER A 30 -19.23 9.84 -1.93
N GLU A 31 -18.19 10.60 -2.27
CA GLU A 31 -17.34 11.26 -1.28
C GLU A 31 -18.10 12.25 -0.38
N ASN A 32 -19.20 12.85 -0.88
CA ASN A 32 -19.95 13.88 -0.16
C ASN A 32 -21.17 13.34 0.60
N PHE A 33 -21.69 12.18 0.22
CA PHE A 33 -22.97 11.67 0.72
C PHE A 33 -22.87 10.31 1.41
N ASP A 34 -21.87 9.49 1.07
CA ASP A 34 -21.71 8.17 1.68
C ASP A 34 -20.69 8.23 2.81
N ASP A 35 -21.00 7.57 3.92
CA ASP A 35 -20.07 7.42 5.02
C ASP A 35 -18.89 6.53 4.58
N ILE A 36 -17.72 7.15 4.39
CA ILE A 36 -16.47 6.45 4.16
C ILE A 36 -16.04 5.87 5.52
N GLU A 37 -16.33 4.60 5.75
CA GLU A 37 -15.82 3.89 6.92
C GLU A 37 -14.29 3.94 6.93
N GLU A 38 -13.73 4.77 7.82
CA GLU A 38 -12.30 4.74 8.13
C GLU A 38 -11.96 3.37 8.70
N VAL A 39 -11.33 2.52 7.88
CA VAL A 39 -10.84 1.21 8.33
C VAL A 39 -9.72 1.47 9.32
N LYS A 40 -10.06 1.49 10.61
CA LYS A 40 -9.07 1.59 11.67
C LYS A 40 -8.20 0.34 11.62
N GLU A 41 -6.90 0.56 11.40
CA GLU A 41 -5.91 -0.51 11.47
C GLU A 41 -6.00 -1.18 12.84
N ARG A 42 -6.27 -2.50 12.84
CA ARG A 42 -6.32 -3.27 14.08
C ARG A 42 -4.90 -3.41 14.60
N LYS A 43 -4.63 -2.90 15.80
CA LYS A 43 -3.36 -3.13 16.49
C LYS A 43 -3.18 -4.63 16.70
N ILE A 44 -2.18 -5.21 16.03
CA ILE A 44 -1.82 -6.62 16.21
C ILE A 44 -1.18 -6.76 17.59
N TYR A 45 -1.80 -7.53 18.48
CA TYR A 45 -1.24 -7.80 19.81
C TYR A 45 -0.03 -8.73 19.67
N ILE A 46 1.15 -8.23 20.04
CA ILE A 46 2.37 -9.04 20.16
C ILE A 46 2.47 -9.49 21.62
N PRO A 47 2.41 -10.81 21.91
CA PRO A 47 2.58 -11.32 23.26
C PRO A 47 3.92 -10.91 23.87
N ARG A 48 3.92 -10.60 25.16
CA ARG A 48 5.16 -10.29 25.89
C ARG A 48 6.02 -11.55 25.99
N MET A 49 7.32 -11.41 25.77
CA MET A 49 8.30 -12.49 25.98
C MET A 49 8.62 -12.63 27.47
N ILE A 50 7.71 -13.23 28.25
CA ILE A 50 7.82 -13.30 29.72
C ILE A 50 8.62 -14.54 30.20
N HIS A 51 8.91 -15.50 29.33
CA HIS A 51 9.57 -16.75 29.74
C HIS A 51 11.10 -16.70 29.58
N PRO A 52 11.88 -16.90 30.67
CA PRO A 52 13.34 -16.84 30.65
C PRO A 52 14.00 -17.81 29.66
N TRP A 53 13.43 -19.00 29.49
CA TRP A 53 13.94 -20.01 28.55
C TRP A 53 13.52 -19.76 27.10
N LYS A 54 12.37 -19.09 26.89
CA LYS A 54 11.79 -18.90 25.55
C LYS A 54 12.52 -17.81 24.76
N GLY A 55 13.11 -16.82 25.45
CA GLY A 55 13.95 -15.80 24.82
C GLY A 55 15.15 -16.39 24.09
N LYS A 56 15.94 -17.24 24.78
CA LYS A 56 17.10 -17.91 24.18
C LYS A 56 16.74 -18.76 22.96
N SER A 57 15.67 -19.58 23.07
CA SER A 57 15.20 -20.38 21.94
C SER A 57 14.72 -19.54 20.75
N PHE A 58 14.15 -18.35 21.02
CA PHE A 58 13.71 -17.44 19.96
C PHE A 58 14.89 -16.78 19.25
N GLU A 59 15.91 -16.35 19.99
CA GLU A 59 17.14 -15.78 19.41
C GLU A 59 17.86 -16.79 18.50
N GLU A 60 17.95 -18.05 18.92
CA GLU A 60 18.50 -19.13 18.09
C GLU A 60 17.65 -19.38 16.83
N PHE A 61 16.32 -19.32 16.94
CA PHE A 61 15.42 -19.47 15.81
C PHE A 61 15.59 -18.32 14.79
N VAL A 62 15.67 -17.07 15.27
CA VAL A 62 15.86 -15.91 14.39
C VAL A 62 17.19 -15.99 13.64
N LYS A 63 18.27 -16.43 14.29
CA LYS A 63 19.58 -16.63 13.64
C LYS A 63 19.59 -17.68 12.53
N LYS A 64 18.65 -18.64 12.56
CA LYS A 64 18.50 -19.67 11.52
C LYS A 64 17.74 -19.18 10.29
N GLN A 65 17.13 -17.99 10.34
CA GLN A 65 16.34 -17.47 9.23
C GLN A 65 17.25 -16.70 8.26
N GLU A 66 17.69 -17.37 7.20
CA GLU A 66 18.67 -16.82 6.23
C GLU A 66 18.19 -15.52 5.56
N HIS A 67 16.91 -15.47 5.17
CA HIS A 67 16.29 -14.28 4.56
C HIS A 67 16.24 -13.04 5.47
N ARG A 68 16.49 -13.17 6.78
CA ARG A 68 16.58 -12.02 7.70
C ARG A 68 18.01 -11.49 7.86
N LEU A 69 19.01 -12.23 7.40
CA LEU A 69 20.42 -11.81 7.45
C LEU A 69 20.76 -10.87 6.28
N GLU A 70 19.98 -10.89 5.20
CA GLU A 70 20.20 -10.07 4.00
C GLU A 70 19.81 -8.59 4.20
N ASP A 71 18.91 -8.30 5.15
CA ASP A 71 18.40 -6.94 5.43
C ASP A 71 19.29 -6.08 6.36
N VAL A 72 20.50 -6.57 6.73
CA VAL A 72 21.46 -5.85 7.58
C VAL A 72 22.79 -5.66 6.82
N ALA A 73 22.73 -4.98 5.67
CA ALA A 73 23.89 -4.53 4.90
C ALA A 73 23.77 -3.05 4.54
#